data_AF-W1YHL4-F1
#
_entry.id   AF-W1YHL4-F1
#
_cell.length_a   1.000
_cell.length_b   1.000
_cell.length_c   1.000
_cell.angle_alpha   90.00
_cell.angle_beta   90.00
_cell.angle_gamma   90.00
#
_symmetry.space_group_name_H-M   'P 1'
#
loop_
_entity.id
_entity.type
_entity.pdbx_description
1 polymer ?
#
loop_
_entity_poly.entity_id
_entity_poly.type
_entity_poly.pdbx_seq_one_letter_code
_entity_poly.pdbx_strand_id
1 'polypeptide(L)' 'VAERLYAHYHWPEYVEIVDGGTQGLNLLGYVESASHLLILDAIDYGLEPGTLRTYAGERIPAYLSAKKM' A
#
# COMPACT_ATOMS: atom_id res chain seq x y z
N VAL A 1 -2.62 4.70 -8.46
CA VAL A 1 -3.53 3.54 -8.25
C VAL A 1 -4.80 3.97 -7.55
N ALA A 2 -4.70 4.69 -6.42
CA ALA A 2 -5.85 5.23 -5.69
C ALA A 2 -6.88 5.95 -6.57
N GLU A 3 -6.45 6.90 -7.41
CA GLU A 3 -7.31 7.62 -8.36
C GLU A 3 -8.19 6.70 -9.22
N ARG A 4 -7.62 5.59 -9.72
CA ARG A 4 -8.34 4.63 -10.55
C ARG A 4 -9.33 3.79 -9.74
N LEU A 5 -9.02 3.52 -8.47
CA LEU A 5 -9.93 2.81 -7.57
C LEU A 5 -11.14 3.68 -7.20
N TYR A 6 -10.94 4.99 -6.99
CA TYR A 6 -12.04 5.93 -6.76
C TYR A 6 -12.93 6.10 -8.00
N ALA A 7 -12.33 6.21 -9.19
CA ALA A 7 -13.07 6.55 -10.40
C ALA A 7 -13.94 5.40 -10.95
N HIS A 8 -13.60 4.15 -10.64
CA HIS A 8 -14.19 2.99 -11.34
C HIS A 8 -14.88 1.96 -10.44
N TYR A 9 -14.86 2.13 -9.12
CA TYR A 9 -15.43 1.17 -8.18
C TYR A 9 -16.25 1.86 -7.10
N HIS A 10 -17.29 1.16 -6.64
CA HIS A 10 -18.02 1.53 -5.43
C HIS A 10 -17.49 0.70 -4.26
N TRP A 11 -17.26 1.37 -3.14
CA TRP A 11 -16.70 0.76 -1.95
C TRP A 11 -17.73 0.77 -0.81
N PRO A 12 -17.79 -0.29 0.00
CA PRO A 12 -18.55 -0.28 1.24
C PRO A 12 -18.05 0.83 2.18
N GLU A 13 -18.92 1.32 3.07
CA GLU A 13 -18.57 2.40 4.02
C GLU A 13 -17.37 2.09 4.91
N TYR A 14 -17.08 0.80 5.16
CA TYR A 14 -15.95 0.36 5.98
C TYR A 14 -14.62 0.28 5.21
N VAL A 15 -14.59 0.63 3.92
CA VAL A 15 -13.37 0.65 3.11
C VAL A 15 -12.97 2.09 2.84
N GLU A 16 -11.81 2.47 3.38
CA GLU A 16 -11.18 3.74 3.10
C GLU A 16 -10.00 3.53 2.13
N ILE A 17 -10.01 4.27 1.03
CA ILE A 17 -8.84 4.39 0.14
C ILE A 17 -8.07 5.62 0.60
N VAL A 18 -6.75 5.51 0.70
CA VAL A 18 -5.86 6.62 1.05
C VAL A 18 -4.76 6.71 0.00
N ASP A 19 -4.57 7.88 -0.62
CA ASP A 19 -3.37 8.15 -1.42
C ASP A 19 -2.24 8.60 -0.49
N GLY A 20 -1.45 7.62 -0.03
CA GLY A 20 -0.42 7.84 0.96
C GLY A 20 0.83 8.57 0.45
N GLY A 21 1.04 8.64 -0.87
CA GLY A 21 2.24 9.20 -1.48
C GLY A 21 3.53 8.80 -0.74
N THR A 22 4.31 9.79 -0.32
CA THR A 22 5.54 9.60 0.49
C THR A 22 5.39 10.13 1.92
N GLN A 23 4.17 10.08 2.49
CA GLN A 23 3.85 10.78 3.75
C GLN A 23 4.34 10.07 5.02
N GLY A 24 4.85 8.84 4.93
CA GLY A 24 5.51 8.14 6.04
C GLY A 24 4.67 8.07 7.31
N LEU A 25 5.19 8.58 8.43
CA LEU A 25 4.53 8.54 9.74
C LEU A 25 3.20 9.28 9.79
N ASN A 26 2.92 10.20 8.88
CA ASN A 26 1.63 10.88 8.83
C ASN A 26 0.48 9.91 8.49
N LEU A 27 0.78 8.71 7.99
CA LEU A 27 -0.21 7.66 7.70
C LEU A 27 -0.50 6.75 8.89
N LEU A 28 0.21 6.92 10.03
CA LEU A 28 0.13 6.01 11.17
C LEU A 28 -1.30 5.84 11.70
N GLY A 29 -2.08 6.93 11.75
CA GLY A 29 -3.46 6.87 12.23
C GLY A 29 -4.37 5.96 11.40
N TYR A 30 -4.16 5.90 10.07
CA TYR A 30 -4.90 4.98 9.20
C TYR A 30 -4.47 3.53 9.39
N VAL A 31 -3.17 3.32 9.63
CA VAL A 31 -2.61 1.97 9.88
C VAL A 31 -3.14 1.41 11.19
N GLU A 32 -3.18 2.22 12.25
CA GLU A 32 -3.63 1.79 13.58
C GLU A 32 -5.14 1.59 13.67
N SER A 33 -5.93 2.33 12.87
CA SER A 33 -7.40 2.19 12.87
C SER A 33 -7.90 1.03 12.00
N ALA A 34 -7.08 0.55 11.06
CA ALA A 34 -7.47 -0.48 10.12
C ALA A 34 -7.50 -1.88 10.76
N SER A 35 -8.66 -2.54 10.70
CA SER A 35 -8.75 -3.97 11.02
C SER A 35 -8.04 -4.85 9.99
N HIS A 36 -7.99 -4.38 8.74
CA HIS A 36 -7.32 -5.03 7.61
C HIS A 36 -6.63 -3.97 6.77
N LEU A 37 -5.32 -4.12 6.54
CA LEU A 37 -4.51 -3.18 5.79
C LEU A 37 -4.03 -3.81 4.48
N LEU A 38 -4.32 -3.14 3.36
CA LEU A 38 -3.79 -3.47 2.04
C LEU A 38 -2.93 -2.30 1.53
N ILE A 39 -1.64 -2.56 1.32
CA ILE A 39 -0.71 -1.58 0.76
C ILE A 39 -0.44 -1.96 -0.70
N LEU A 40 -0.59 -0.98 -1.59
CA LEU A 40 -0.24 -1.10 -3.01
C LEU A 40 0.92 -0.14 -3.28
N ASP A 41 2.11 -0.69 -3.48
CA ASP A 41 3.31 0.07 -3.74
C ASP A 41 4.16 -0.57 -4.83
N ALA A 42 4.97 0.23 -5.51
CA ALA A 42 5.98 -0.26 -6.43
C ALA A 42 7.24 -0.63 -5.62
N ILE A 43 7.80 -1.80 -5.89
CA ILE A 43 9.01 -2.29 -5.21
C ILE A 43 10.14 -2.46 -6.21
N ASP A 44 11.36 -2.10 -5.80
CA ASP A 44 12.58 -2.33 -6.59
C ASP A 44 13.34 -3.55 -6.05
N TYR A 45 12.83 -4.73 -6.40
CA TYR A 45 13.36 -6.02 -5.93
C TYR A 45 14.10 -6.78 -7.04
N GLY A 46 14.52 -6.10 -8.11
CA GLY A 46 15.19 -6.73 -9.25
C GLY A 46 14.33 -7.75 -10.00
N LEU A 47 13.00 -7.58 -9.97
CA LEU A 47 12.04 -8.43 -10.68
C LEU A 47 11.75 -7.85 -12.07
N GLU A 48 11.24 -8.69 -12.97
CA GLU A 48 10.77 -8.23 -14.28
C GLU A 48 9.70 -7.12 -14.13
N PRO A 49 9.77 -6.02 -14.90
CA PRO A 49 8.81 -4.92 -14.83
C PRO A 49 7.36 -5.39 -14.97
N GLY A 50 6.48 -4.90 -14.09
CA GLY A 50 5.06 -5.28 -14.06
C GLY A 50 4.78 -6.61 -13.34
N THR A 51 5.80 -7.30 -12.83
CA THR A 51 5.60 -8.47 -11.98
C THR A 51 4.84 -8.09 -10.72
N LEU A 52 3.72 -8.75 -10.46
CA LEU A 52 2.98 -8.62 -9.21
C LEU A 52 3.55 -9.56 -8.14
N ARG A 53 3.83 -9.00 -6.97
CA ARG A 53 4.20 -9.75 -5.76
C ARG A 53 3.29 -9.37 -4.61
N THR A 54 2.93 -10.37 -3.82
CA THR A 54 2.06 -10.21 -2.64
C THR A 54 2.76 -10.76 -1.40
N TYR A 55 2.75 -9.97 -0.34
CA TYR A 55 3.26 -10.34 0.98
C TYR A 55 2.15 -10.18 2.01
N ALA A 56 2.12 -11.05 3.02
CA ALA A 56 1.10 -11.04 4.07
C ALA A 56 1.69 -11.49 5.41
N GLY A 57 1.20 -10.91 6.50
CA GLY A 57 1.65 -11.21 7.86
C GLY A 57 3.17 -11.04 8.02
N GLU A 58 3.80 -12.02 8.64
CA GLU A 58 5.25 -12.02 8.92
C GLU A 58 6.13 -12.04 7.67
N ARG A 59 5.56 -12.32 6.49
CA ARG A 59 6.28 -12.27 5.21
C ARG A 59 6.42 -10.86 4.67
N ILE A 60 5.72 -9.88 5.25
CA ILE A 60 5.87 -8.47 4.88
C ILE A 60 7.30 -8.04 5.26
N PRO A 61 8.14 -7.62 4.29
CA PRO A 61 9.51 -7.24 4.58
C PRO A 61 9.55 -6.05 5.55
N ALA A 62 10.37 -6.13 6.59
CA ALA A 62 10.56 -5.04 7.55
C ALA A 62 11.09 -3.74 6.89
N TYR A 63 11.67 -3.85 5.70
CA TYR A 63 12.24 -2.76 4.92
C TYR A 63 11.39 -2.41 3.68
N LEU A 64 10.06 -2.30 3.82
CA LEU A 64 9.21 -1.72 2.77
C LEU A 64 9.63 -0.30 2.37
N SER A 65 10.47 0.35 3.17
CA SER A 65 11.29 1.48 2.71
C SER A 65 12.42 0.98 1.81
N ALA A 66 12.15 0.78 0.51
CA ALA A 66 13.22 0.82 -0.47
C ALA A 66 13.93 2.16 -0.29
N LYS A 67 15.13 2.13 0.28
CA LYS A 67 16.03 3.29 0.36
C LYS A 67 16.14 3.82 -1.06
N LYS A 68 15.62 5.02 -1.28
CA LYS A 68 16.00 5.85 -2.42
C LYS A 68 17.50 6.12 -2.26
N MET A 69 18.31 5.35 -2.97
CA MET A 69 19.70 5.71 -3.33
C MET A 69 19.69 6.08 -4.80
#